data_AF-A0A227JET1-F1
#
_entry.id   AF-A0A227JET1-F1
#
_cell.length_a   1.000
_cell.length_b   1.000
_cell.length_c   1.000
_cell.angle_alpha   90.00
_cell.angle_beta   90.00
_cell.angle_gamma   90.00
#
_symmetry.space_group_name_H-M   'P 1'
#
loop_
_entity.id
_entity.type
_entity.pdbx_description
1 polymer ?
#
loop_
_entity_poly.entity_id
_entity_poly.type
_entity_poly.pdbx_seq_one_letter_code
_entity_poly.pdbx_strand_id
1 'polypeptide(L)'
;SDAVQLIEKRPFDGWDSVDEFLAESELTGLSDDVKKNAKGYLGVDSSFFELDAQVLVDDSRVRIRSLLQSTNRETVTVVRRRFGGISERVSDRSAE
;
A
#
# COMPACT_ATOMS: atom_id res chain seq x y z
N SER A 1 -12.81 16.28 8.54
CA SER A 1 -12.39 15.28 9.53
C SER A 1 -10.91 15.47 9.75
N ASP A 2 -10.45 15.51 11.00
CA ASP A 2 -9.06 15.81 11.36
C ASP A 2 -8.09 14.81 10.72
N ALA A 3 -8.49 13.53 10.61
CA ALA A 3 -7.68 12.50 9.95
C ALA A 3 -7.47 12.75 8.45
N VAL A 4 -8.45 13.32 7.74
CA VAL A 4 -8.30 13.65 6.32
C VAL A 4 -7.32 14.81 6.15
N GLN A 5 -7.45 15.84 7.00
CA GLN A 5 -6.56 17.01 6.98
C GLN A 5 -5.11 16.61 7.28
N LEU A 6 -4.89 15.70 8.24
CA LEU A 6 -3.57 15.17 8.58
C LEU A 6 -2.89 14.48 7.38
N ILE A 7 -3.65 13.71 6.59
CA ILE A 7 -3.10 13.03 5.40
C ILE A 7 -2.90 14.01 4.24
N GLU A 8 -3.81 14.96 4.03
CA GLU A 8 -3.69 16.00 3.00
C GLU A 8 -2.51 16.94 3.24
N LYS A 9 -2.17 17.20 4.50
CA LYS A 9 -1.03 18.03 4.91
C LYS A 9 0.27 17.25 5.08
N ARG A 10 0.28 15.95 4.78
CA ARG A 10 1.51 15.14 4.85
C ARG A 10 2.62 15.85 4.05
N PRO A 11 3.80 16.10 4.64
CA PRO A 11 4.91 16.72 3.92
C PRO A 11 5.24 15.95 2.64
N PHE A 12 5.80 16.64 1.64
CA PHE A 12 6.13 16.01 0.35
C PHE A 12 7.00 14.75 0.51
N ASP A 13 8.04 14.85 1.36
CA ASP A 13 8.93 13.73 1.69
C ASP A 13 8.36 12.81 2.79
N GLY A 14 7.25 13.19 3.42
CA GLY A 14 6.69 12.56 4.61
C GLY A 14 7.33 13.05 5.90
N TRP A 15 7.05 12.34 7.00
CA TRP A 15 7.66 12.59 8.31
C TRP A 15 8.94 11.77 8.47
N ASP A 16 9.95 12.37 9.08
CA ASP A 16 11.23 11.70 9.35
C ASP A 16 11.11 10.69 10.50
N SER A 17 10.11 10.85 11.37
CA SER A 17 9.89 9.98 12.51
C SER A 17 8.42 9.87 12.90
N VAL A 18 8.10 8.81 13.65
CA VAL A 18 6.76 8.65 14.25
C VAL A 18 6.49 9.75 15.29
N ASP A 19 7.51 10.26 15.97
CA ASP A 19 7.36 11.33 16.96
C ASP A 19 6.93 12.65 16.30
N GLU A 20 7.52 12.97 15.14
CA GLU A 20 7.13 14.12 14.35
C GLU A 20 5.67 14.01 13.88
N PHE A 21 5.29 12.85 13.34
CA PHE A 21 3.90 12.57 12.99
C PHE A 21 2.94 12.75 14.18
N LEU A 22 3.29 12.24 15.37
CA LEU A 22 2.45 12.35 16.58
C LEU A 22 2.41 13.76 17.19
N ALA A 23 3.30 14.66 16.76
CA ALA A 23 3.35 16.06 17.16
C ALA A 23 2.45 16.97 16.32
N GLU A 24 1.84 16.45 15.25
CA GLU A 24 0.93 17.21 14.39
C GLU A 24 -0.26 17.80 15.15
N SER A 25 -0.69 19.00 14.74
CA SER A 25 -1.72 19.77 15.44
C SER A 25 -3.07 19.06 15.51
N GLU A 26 -3.36 18.25 14.50
CA GLU A 26 -4.55 17.42 14.36
C GLU A 26 -4.62 16.31 15.41
N LEU A 27 -3.49 15.99 16.06
CA LEU A 27 -3.37 14.94 17.07
C LEU A 27 -3.21 15.49 18.49
N THR A 28 -3.29 16.80 18.72
CA THR A 28 -3.16 17.39 20.06
C THR A 28 -4.30 17.02 21.01
N GLY A 29 -5.46 16.64 20.47
CA GLY A 29 -6.60 16.18 21.27
C GLY A 29 -6.45 14.76 21.83
N LEU A 30 -5.42 14.01 21.42
CA LEU A 30 -5.15 12.67 21.92
C LEU A 30 -4.35 12.71 23.23
N SER A 31 -4.70 11.85 24.19
CA SER A 31 -3.92 11.71 25.42
C SER A 31 -2.55 11.09 25.16
N ASP A 32 -1.59 11.38 26.03
CA ASP A 32 -0.23 10.85 25.95
C ASP A 32 -0.20 9.31 26.01
N ASP A 33 -1.10 8.69 26.79
CA ASP A 33 -1.24 7.24 26.84
C ASP A 33 -1.62 6.64 25.49
N VAL A 34 -2.54 7.30 24.75
CA VAL A 34 -2.94 6.86 23.41
C VAL A 34 -1.78 7.01 22.44
N LYS A 35 -1.07 8.14 22.46
CA LYS A 35 0.09 8.38 21.60
C LYS A 35 1.21 7.36 21.87
N LYS A 36 1.48 7.07 23.15
CA LYS A 36 2.48 6.08 23.56
C LYS A 36 2.14 4.68 23.10
N ASN A 37 0.88 4.26 23.25
CA ASN A 37 0.43 2.94 22.79
C ASN A 37 0.47 2.83 21.26
N ALA A 38 0.06 3.88 20.54
CA ALA A 38 0.07 3.90 19.08
C ALA A 38 1.49 3.82 18.51
N LYS A 39 2.47 4.50 19.13
CA LYS A 39 3.85 4.57 18.65
C LYS A 39 4.49 3.21 18.37
N GLY A 40 4.14 2.16 19.12
CA GLY A 40 4.66 0.80 18.92
C GLY A 40 4.16 0.09 17.67
N TYR A 41 3.10 0.59 17.04
CA TYR A 41 2.46 -0.02 15.87
C TYR A 41 2.60 0.82 14.59
N LEU A 42 3.22 1.99 14.69
CA LEU A 42 3.42 2.92 13.59
C LEU A 42 4.87 2.85 13.10
N GLY A 43 5.05 3.07 11.80
CA GLY A 43 6.36 3.16 11.17
C GLY A 43 6.36 4.21 10.06
N VAL A 44 7.51 4.84 9.85
CA VAL A 44 7.78 5.73 8.70
C VAL A 44 8.57 5.02 7.60
N ASP A 45 8.75 3.71 7.74
CA ASP A 45 9.44 2.83 6.79
C ASP A 45 8.58 1.59 6.52
N SER A 46 8.83 0.92 5.40
CA SER A 46 8.14 -0.32 5.07
C SER A 46 9.11 -1.38 4.55
N SER A 47 9.00 -2.58 5.10
CA SER A 47 9.66 -3.76 4.53
C SER A 47 8.78 -4.51 3.53
N PHE A 48 7.53 -4.12 3.33
CA PHE A 48 6.56 -4.86 2.51
C PHE A 48 5.89 -3.96 1.47
N PHE A 49 5.76 -4.47 0.25
CA PHE A 49 5.18 -3.74 -0.88
C PHE A 49 4.25 -4.66 -1.68
N GLU A 50 3.19 -4.09 -2.26
CA GLU A 50 2.33 -4.82 -3.18
C GLU A 50 2.59 -4.37 -4.62
N LEU A 51 2.96 -5.32 -5.48
CA LEU A 51 2.98 -5.12 -6.92
C LEU A 51 1.63 -5.58 -7.48
N ASP A 52 0.88 -4.65 -8.08
CA ASP A 52 -0.31 -4.94 -8.88
C ASP A 52 0.01 -4.65 -10.35
N ALA A 53 0.17 -5.72 -11.13
CA ALA A 53 0.57 -5.64 -12.53
C ALA A 53 -0.49 -6.26 -13.42
N GLN A 54 -0.57 -5.76 -14.65
CA GLN A 54 -1.41 -6.32 -15.69
C GLN A 54 -0.57 -6.56 -16.94
N VAL A 55 -0.69 -7.76 -17.48
CA VAL A 55 -0.01 -8.18 -18.71
C VAL A 55 -1.08 -8.40 -19.78
N LEU A 56 -0.83 -7.83 -20.96
CA LEU A 56 -1.66 -8.00 -22.15
C LEU A 56 -0.84 -8.77 -23.19
N VAL A 57 -1.41 -9.88 -23.68
CA VAL A 57 -0.85 -10.69 -24.77
C VAL A 57 -1.99 -10.91 -25.76
N ASP A 58 -1.89 -10.32 -26.95
CA ASP A 58 -3.00 -10.21 -27.90
C ASP A 58 -4.25 -9.65 -27.20
N ASP A 59 -5.36 -10.39 -27.21
CA ASP A 59 -6.60 -10.04 -26.51
C ASP A 59 -6.68 -10.60 -25.08
N SER A 60 -5.69 -11.39 -24.66
CA SER A 60 -5.65 -12.02 -23.33
C SER A 60 -5.03 -11.09 -22.29
N ARG A 61 -5.77 -10.85 -21.21
CA ARG A 61 -5.35 -10.01 -20.09
C ARG A 61 -5.17 -10.87 -18.85
N VAL A 62 -4.02 -10.73 -18.18
CA VAL A 62 -3.73 -11.42 -16.92
C VAL A 62 -3.34 -10.38 -15.88
N ARG A 63 -3.96 -10.44 -14.70
CA ARG A 63 -3.58 -9.62 -13.54
C ARG A 63 -2.73 -10.45 -12.59
N ILE A 64 -1.64 -9.86 -12.14
CA ILE A 64 -0.69 -10.45 -11.19
C ILE A 64 -0.61 -9.53 -9.99
N ARG A 65 -0.86 -10.07 -8.80
CA ARG A 65 -0.67 -9.34 -7.54
C ARG A 65 0.36 -10.06 -6.68
N SER A 66 1.48 -9.40 -6.40
CA SER A 66 2.60 -9.98 -5.66
C SER A 66 2.87 -9.21 -4.38
N LEU A 67 3.07 -9.91 -3.27
CA LEU A 67 3.63 -9.31 -2.05
C LEU A 67 5.14 -9.44 -2.12
N LEU A 68 5.79 -8.30 -2.05
CA LEU A 68 7.23 -8.14 -2.03
C LEU A 68 7.67 -7.86 -0.59
N GLN A 69 8.85 -8.36 -0.23
CA GLN A 69 9.52 -8.02 1.01
C GLN A 69 10.95 -7.54 0.71
N SER A 70 11.38 -6.46 1.36
CA SER A 70 12.77 -6.01 1.39
C SER A 70 13.10 -5.51 2.79
N THR A 71 14.08 -6.14 3.43
CA THR A 71 14.53 -5.73 4.77
C THR A 71 15.80 -4.89 4.74
N ASN A 72 16.55 -4.93 3.63
CA ASN A 72 17.83 -4.24 3.46
C ASN A 72 17.80 -3.13 2.41
N ARG A 73 16.64 -2.89 1.76
CA ARG A 73 16.46 -1.92 0.65
C ARG A 73 17.33 -2.17 -0.59
N GLU A 74 18.02 -3.30 -0.65
CA GLU A 74 18.87 -3.71 -1.78
C GLU A 74 18.28 -4.92 -2.50
N THR A 75 17.74 -5.86 -1.73
CA THR A 75 17.22 -7.12 -2.22
C THR A 75 15.72 -7.17 -2.00
N VAL A 76 14.99 -7.58 -3.05
CA VAL A 76 13.54 -7.79 -3.00
C VAL A 76 13.23 -9.27 -3.19
N THR A 77 12.46 -9.84 -2.28
CA THR A 77 11.96 -11.22 -2.38
C THR A 77 10.44 -11.22 -2.59
N VAL A 78 9.93 -12.24 -3.28
CA VAL A 78 8.48 -12.42 -3.47
C VAL A 78 7.96 -13.42 -2.45
N VAL A 79 7.10 -12.95 -1.55
CA VAL A 79 6.54 -13.76 -0.45
C VAL A 79 5.27 -14.49 -0.89
N ARG A 80 4.44 -13.85 -1.72
CA ARG A 80 3.24 -14.47 -2.32
C ARG A 80 2.98 -13.92 -3.71
N ARG A 81 2.37 -14.75 -4.57
CA ARG A 81 1.81 -14.36 -5.87
C ARG A 81 0.36 -14.82 -5.95
N ARG A 82 -0.51 -13.96 -6.47
CA ARG A 82 -1.89 -14.28 -6.84
C ARG A 82 -2.10 -13.91 -8.30
N PHE A 83 -2.58 -14.88 -9.08
CA PHE A 83 -2.99 -14.68 -10.46
C PHE A 83 -4.52 -14.54 -10.48
N GLY A 84 -5.01 -13.59 -11.27
CA GLY A 84 -6.45 -13.38 -11.42
C GLY A 84 -6.78 -12.72 -12.75
N GLY A 85 -8.06 -12.76 -13.11
CA GLY A 85 -8.54 -12.05 -14.28
C GLY A 85 -8.23 -12.71 -15.62
N ILE A 86 -8.10 -14.05 -15.69
CA ILE A 86 -8.28 -14.77 -16.96
C ILE A 86 -9.75 -14.54 -17.37
N SER A 87 -10.02 -13.42 -18.04
CA SER A 87 -11.31 -13.19 -18.66
C SER A 87 -11.28 -13.89 -20.01
N GLU A 88 -11.37 -15.22 -19.99
CA GLU A 88 -11.72 -15.99 -21.17
C GLU A 88 -13.23 -15.76 -21.41
N ARG A 89 -13.56 -14.60 -21.94
CA ARG A 89 -14.88 -14.34 -22.53
C ARG A 89 -14.69 -13.60 -23.84
N VAL A 90 -14.16 -14.34 -24.82
CA VAL A 90 -14.56 -14.16 -26.21
C VAL A 90 -15.44 -15.36 -26.57
N SER A 91 -16.64 -15.38 -25.98
CA SER A 91 -17.76 -16.21 -26.46
C SER A 91 -18.75 -15.29 -27.17
N ASP A 92 -18.30 -14.65 -28.24
CA ASP A 92 -19.19 -14.15 -29.29
C ASP A 92 -18.74 -14.83 -30.59
N ARG A 93 -19.06 -16.11 -30.72
CA ARG A 93 -19.26 -16.69 -32.04
C ARG A 93 -20.74 -16.50 -32.34
N SER A 94 -21.04 -15.56 -33.23
CA SER A 94 -22.34 -15.39 -33.86
C SER A 94 -22.89 -16.77 -34.23
N ALA A 95 -24.02 -17.15 -33.65
CA ALA A 95 -24.81 -18.23 -34.19
C ALA A 95 -25.43 -17.72 -35.49
N GLU A 96 -24.96 -18.24 -36.62
CA GLU A 96 -25.76 -18.33 -37.86
C GLU A 96 -27.01 -19.19 -37.61
#